data_AF-A0A8J6Q8L6-F1
#
_entry.id   AF-A0A8J6Q8L6-F1
#
_cell.length_a   1.000
_cell.length_b   1.000
_cell.length_c   1.000
_cell.angle_alpha   90.00
_cell.angle_beta   90.00
_cell.angle_gamma   90.00
#
_symmetry.space_group_name_H-M   'P 1'
#
loop_
_entity.id
_entity.type
_entity.pdbx_description
1 polymer ?
#
loop_
_entity_poly.entity_id
_entity_poly.type
_entity_poly.pdbx_seq_one_letter_code
_entity_poly.pdbx_strand_id
1 'polypeptide(L)'
;MQINISKSKKAGRLIKRQWFIQKLFEYLLPLMLIGIFLFIALKEFNSNLNNDKPIGLSLVFLIFTLAIGGFMIYSIFNVYKLKRIKGISRVKNSNLIERIAKKNKWNISTNNQQITIINFSWKDSGTDWGKQMTIIYDRTDLLVNCISFGLNSSPSPFHWFANKRKVNELTTEFENGKKTFYNNI
;
A
#
# COMPACT_ATOMS: atom_id res chain seq x y z
N MET A 1 -3.34 13.69 -9.28
CA MET A 1 -4.05 12.38 -9.33
C MET A 1 -5.48 12.58 -8.86
N GLN A 2 -6.49 12.28 -9.69
CA GLN A 2 -7.90 12.48 -9.33
C GLN A 2 -8.51 11.16 -8.82
N ILE A 3 -8.93 11.14 -7.54
CA ILE A 3 -9.50 9.95 -6.88
C ILE A 3 -11.02 9.98 -7.03
N ASN A 4 -11.63 8.88 -7.47
CA ASN A 4 -13.08 8.73 -7.46
C ASN A 4 -13.55 8.23 -6.10
N ILE A 5 -13.88 9.17 -5.20
CA ILE A 5 -14.21 8.87 -3.80
C ILE A 5 -15.43 7.96 -3.67
N SER A 6 -16.51 8.24 -4.41
CA SER A 6 -17.75 7.45 -4.37
C SER A 6 -17.50 5.99 -4.78
N LYS A 7 -16.84 5.77 -5.93
CA LYS A 7 -16.49 4.42 -6.37
C LYS A 7 -15.55 3.73 -5.37
N SER A 8 -14.59 4.48 -4.80
CA SER A 8 -13.62 3.93 -3.84
C SER A 8 -14.27 3.42 -2.55
N LYS A 9 -15.26 4.17 -2.03
CA LYS A 9 -16.05 3.76 -0.86
C LYS A 9 -16.80 2.45 -1.11
N LYS A 10 -17.50 2.35 -2.26
CA LYS A 10 -18.27 1.16 -2.62
C LYS A 10 -17.38 -0.07 -2.84
N ALA A 11 -16.21 0.11 -3.47
CA ALA A 11 -15.31 -0.99 -3.80
C ALA A 11 -14.35 -1.41 -2.65
N GLY A 12 -14.24 -0.62 -1.58
CA GLY A 12 -13.26 -0.86 -0.52
C GLY A 12 -11.79 -0.76 -0.99
N ARG A 13 -11.56 -0.08 -2.12
CA ARG A 13 -10.25 0.10 -2.75
C ARG A 13 -10.14 1.50 -3.31
N LEU A 14 -8.95 2.09 -3.34
CA LEU A 14 -8.71 3.36 -4.03
C LEU A 14 -8.90 3.20 -5.54
N ILE A 15 -9.87 3.92 -6.09
CA ILE A 15 -10.12 3.99 -7.53
C ILE A 15 -9.65 5.34 -8.03
N LYS A 16 -8.60 5.31 -8.86
CA LYS A 16 -8.00 6.47 -9.50
C LYS A 16 -8.54 6.61 -10.92
N ARG A 17 -8.70 7.85 -11.40
CA ARG A 17 -8.85 8.10 -12.84
C ARG A 17 -7.48 7.92 -13.48
N GLN A 18 -7.30 6.80 -14.15
CA GLN A 18 -6.10 6.47 -14.91
C GLN A 18 -6.49 5.83 -16.24
N TRP A 19 -5.64 5.98 -17.24
CA TRP A 19 -5.85 5.36 -18.55
C TRP A 19 -5.77 3.84 -18.42
N PHE A 20 -6.57 3.12 -19.21
CA PHE A 20 -6.61 1.66 -19.17
C PHE A 20 -5.21 1.06 -19.42
N ILE A 21 -4.46 1.64 -20.35
CA ILE A 21 -3.09 1.21 -20.69
C ILE A 21 -2.15 1.35 -19.48
N GLN A 22 -2.20 2.49 -18.78
CA GLN A 22 -1.38 2.69 -17.58
C GLN A 22 -1.74 1.66 -16.49
N LYS A 23 -3.04 1.41 -16.29
CA LYS A 23 -3.50 0.36 -15.38
C LYS A 23 -2.95 -1.00 -15.79
N LEU A 24 -3.01 -1.35 -17.07
CA LEU A 24 -2.48 -2.62 -17.57
C LEU A 24 -0.99 -2.77 -17.27
N PHE A 25 -0.18 -1.74 -17.55
CA PHE A 25 1.26 -1.77 -17.28
C PHE A 25 1.62 -1.86 -15.80
N GLU A 26 0.83 -1.26 -14.90
CA GLU A 26 1.00 -1.42 -13.44
C GLU A 26 0.91 -2.89 -12.98
N TYR A 27 0.12 -3.72 -13.68
CA TYR A 27 0.04 -5.16 -13.39
C TYR A 27 1.02 -5.98 -14.22
N LEU A 28 1.14 -5.67 -15.51
CA LEU A 28 1.89 -6.47 -16.47
C LEU A 28 3.38 -6.53 -16.12
N LEU A 29 4.00 -5.39 -15.80
CA LEU A 29 5.44 -5.34 -15.58
C LEU A 29 5.88 -6.17 -14.34
N PRO A 30 5.24 -6.03 -13.16
CA PRO A 30 5.53 -6.91 -12.03
C PRO A 30 5.24 -8.39 -12.34
N LEU A 31 4.15 -8.71 -13.05
CA LEU A 31 3.82 -10.10 -13.39
C LEU A 31 4.82 -10.72 -14.37
N MET A 32 5.32 -9.95 -15.35
CA MET A 32 6.37 -10.38 -16.26
C MET A 32 7.66 -10.71 -15.51
N LEU A 33 8.07 -9.86 -14.55
CA LEU A 33 9.24 -10.14 -13.72
C LEU A 33 9.07 -11.45 -12.95
N ILE A 34 7.92 -11.67 -12.32
CA ILE A 34 7.61 -12.92 -11.62
C ILE A 34 7.68 -14.11 -12.58
N GLY A 35 7.10 -13.99 -13.78
CA GLY A 35 7.10 -15.03 -14.79
C GLY A 35 8.51 -15.39 -15.28
N ILE A 36 9.37 -14.39 -15.52
CA ILE A 36 10.77 -14.61 -15.95
C ILE A 36 11.55 -15.37 -14.88
N PHE A 37 11.49 -14.93 -13.62
CA PHE A 37 12.20 -15.61 -12.54
C PHE A 37 11.68 -17.03 -12.33
N LEU A 38 10.36 -17.24 -12.38
CA LEU A 38 9.77 -18.56 -12.26
C LEU A 38 10.21 -19.49 -13.41
N PHE A 39 10.23 -18.98 -14.64
CA PHE A 39 10.71 -19.74 -15.80
C PHE A 39 12.16 -20.16 -15.64
N ILE A 40 13.05 -19.24 -15.23
CA ILE A 40 14.46 -19.54 -14.98
C ILE A 40 14.60 -20.61 -13.89
N ALA A 41 13.90 -20.45 -12.77
CA ALA A 41 13.97 -21.39 -11.65
C ALA A 41 13.48 -22.80 -12.03
N LEU A 42 12.37 -22.89 -12.78
CA LEU A 42 11.85 -24.16 -13.29
C LEU A 42 12.80 -24.81 -14.29
N LYS A 43 13.36 -24.03 -15.22
CA LYS A 43 14.31 -24.53 -16.22
C LYS A 43 15.57 -25.09 -15.55
N GLU A 44 16.10 -24.37 -14.57
CA GLU A 44 17.30 -24.79 -13.83
C GLU A 44 17.04 -26.05 -13.00
N PHE A 45 15.91 -26.10 -12.27
CA PHE A 45 15.52 -27.28 -11.50
C PHE A 45 15.31 -28.51 -12.40
N ASN A 46 14.61 -28.36 -13.52
CA ASN A 46 14.39 -29.44 -14.49
C ASN A 46 15.70 -29.89 -15.16
N SER A 47 16.61 -28.96 -15.45
CA SER A 47 17.94 -29.26 -15.97
C SER A 47 18.76 -30.11 -14.99
N ASN A 48 18.77 -29.76 -13.70
CA ASN A 48 19.53 -30.52 -12.71
C ASN A 48 18.91 -31.89 -12.44
N LEU A 49 17.58 -31.99 -12.48
CA LEU A 49 16.85 -33.26 -12.34
C LEU A 49 17.14 -34.24 -13.49
N ASN A 50 17.17 -33.76 -14.74
CA ASN A 50 17.37 -34.63 -15.91
C ASN A 50 18.83 -34.97 -16.21
N ASN A 51 19.79 -34.25 -15.64
CA ASN A 51 21.23 -34.46 -15.86
C ASN A 51 21.94 -35.05 -14.63
N ASP A 52 21.19 -35.60 -13.67
CA ASP A 52 21.70 -36.17 -12.40
C ASP A 52 22.64 -35.23 -11.62
N LYS A 53 22.40 -33.91 -11.71
CA LYS A 53 23.17 -32.90 -10.98
C LYS A 53 22.59 -32.69 -9.58
N PRO A 54 23.39 -32.21 -8.61
CA PRO A 54 22.89 -31.87 -7.28
C PRO A 54 21.73 -30.86 -7.34
N ILE A 55 20.54 -31.28 -6.91
CA ILE A 55 19.31 -30.48 -7.03
C ILE A 55 19.11 -29.46 -5.90
N GLY A 56 19.89 -29.56 -4.81
CA GLY A 56 19.63 -28.82 -3.57
C GLY A 56 19.55 -27.30 -3.79
N LEU A 57 20.51 -26.71 -4.49
CA LEU A 57 20.53 -25.28 -4.77
C LEU A 57 19.36 -24.86 -5.68
N SER A 58 19.09 -25.61 -6.75
CA SER A 58 17.97 -25.31 -7.66
C SER A 58 16.60 -25.46 -7.00
N LEU A 59 16.45 -26.39 -6.06
CA LEU A 59 15.21 -26.56 -5.29
C LEU A 59 15.00 -25.38 -4.33
N VAL A 60 16.04 -24.97 -3.60
CA VAL A 60 15.98 -23.79 -2.72
C VAL A 60 15.64 -22.54 -3.52
N PHE A 61 16.28 -22.35 -4.68
CA PHE A 61 15.98 -21.23 -5.57
C PHE A 61 14.53 -21.25 -6.05
N LEU A 62 14.01 -22.40 -6.48
CA LEU A 62 12.61 -22.56 -6.90
C LEU A 62 11.62 -22.21 -5.77
N ILE A 63 11.84 -22.73 -4.57
CA ILE A 63 10.99 -22.43 -3.39
C ILE A 63 11.03 -20.93 -3.10
N PHE A 64 12.22 -20.32 -3.12
CA PHE A 64 12.39 -18.89 -2.89
C PHE A 64 11.67 -18.04 -3.95
N THR A 65 11.79 -18.39 -5.23
CA THR A 65 11.09 -17.73 -6.33
C THR A 65 9.58 -17.86 -6.20
N LEU A 66 9.05 -19.04 -5.84
CA LEU A 66 7.62 -19.25 -5.61
C LEU A 66 7.11 -18.41 -4.43
N ALA A 67 7.85 -18.37 -3.32
CA ALA A 67 7.49 -17.59 -2.15
C ALA A 67 7.44 -16.08 -2.45
N ILE A 68 8.48 -15.55 -3.10
CA ILE A 68 8.53 -14.13 -3.49
C ILE A 68 7.46 -13.83 -4.55
N GLY A 69 7.30 -14.69 -5.55
CA GLY A 69 6.29 -14.54 -6.60
C GLY A 69 4.88 -14.49 -6.02
N GLY A 70 4.54 -15.43 -5.14
CA GLY A 70 3.26 -15.45 -4.43
C GLY A 70 3.04 -14.20 -3.59
N PHE A 71 4.05 -13.77 -2.84
CA PHE A 71 3.99 -12.52 -2.07
C PHE A 71 3.78 -11.28 -2.96
N MET A 72 4.49 -11.21 -4.09
CA MET A 72 4.37 -10.10 -5.03
C MET A 72 2.98 -10.04 -5.67
N ILE A 73 2.43 -11.18 -6.09
CA ILE A 73 1.05 -11.29 -6.58
C ILE A 73 0.08 -10.79 -5.52
N TYR A 74 0.20 -11.29 -4.28
CA TYR A 74 -0.61 -10.83 -3.16
C TYR A 74 -0.51 -9.31 -2.97
N SER A 75 0.70 -8.76 -3.00
CA SER A 75 0.93 -7.34 -2.84
C SER A 75 0.22 -6.52 -3.92
N ILE A 76 0.39 -6.88 -5.20
CA ILE A 76 -0.23 -6.21 -6.36
C ILE A 76 -1.74 -6.08 -6.18
N PHE A 77 -2.41 -7.15 -5.76
CA PHE A 77 -3.87 -7.14 -5.54
C PHE A 77 -4.31 -6.35 -4.29
N ASN A 78 -3.38 -6.04 -3.38
CA ASN A 78 -3.65 -5.35 -2.13
C ASN A 78 -3.11 -3.91 -2.07
N VAL A 79 -2.34 -3.43 -3.05
CA VAL A 79 -1.80 -2.06 -3.11
C VAL A 79 -2.90 -1.01 -2.86
N TYR A 80 -4.04 -1.17 -3.53
CA TYR A 80 -5.13 -0.19 -3.47
C TYR A 80 -6.15 -0.47 -2.35
N LYS A 81 -5.98 -1.52 -1.53
CA LYS A 81 -6.98 -1.91 -0.53
C LYS A 81 -7.09 -0.85 0.57
N LEU A 82 -8.32 -0.43 0.86
CA LEU A 82 -8.62 0.49 1.96
C LEU A 82 -8.78 -0.30 3.26
N LYS A 83 -8.12 0.17 4.32
CA LYS A 83 -8.37 -0.27 5.69
C LYS A 83 -9.44 0.63 6.30
N ARG A 84 -10.53 0.05 6.80
CA ARG A 84 -11.54 0.79 7.55
C ARG A 84 -11.09 0.96 9.01
N ILE A 85 -11.23 2.17 9.54
CA ILE A 85 -11.00 2.52 10.94
C ILE A 85 -12.31 3.11 11.47
N LYS A 86 -12.80 2.57 12.60
CA LYS A 86 -14.02 3.08 13.24
C LYS A 86 -13.74 4.47 13.81
N GLY A 87 -14.42 5.48 13.31
CA GLY A 87 -14.24 6.86 13.78
C GLY A 87 -15.33 7.31 14.76
N ILE A 88 -15.37 8.62 15.02
CA ILE A 88 -16.33 9.25 15.93
C ILE A 88 -17.36 10.04 15.11
N SER A 89 -16.92 11.12 14.49
CA SER A 89 -17.71 11.96 13.58
C SER A 89 -16.76 12.62 12.59
N ARG A 90 -17.24 13.02 11.40
CA ARG A 90 -16.36 13.57 10.37
C ARG A 90 -15.48 14.71 10.87
N VAL A 91 -16.05 15.66 11.62
CA VAL A 91 -15.34 16.84 12.15
C VAL A 91 -14.32 16.44 13.20
N LYS A 92 -14.68 15.57 14.16
CA LYS A 92 -13.73 15.08 15.18
C LYS A 92 -12.61 14.27 14.54
N ASN A 93 -12.94 13.45 13.55
CA ASN A 93 -11.98 12.65 12.80
C ASN A 93 -11.00 13.53 12.03
N SER A 94 -11.48 14.54 11.28
CA SER A 94 -10.58 15.45 10.54
C SER A 94 -9.64 16.20 11.46
N ASN A 95 -10.16 16.72 12.58
CA ASN A 95 -9.34 17.45 13.56
C ASN A 95 -8.29 16.54 14.20
N LEU A 96 -8.64 15.27 14.49
CA LEU A 96 -7.69 14.32 15.04
C LEU A 96 -6.60 13.93 14.03
N ILE A 97 -6.97 13.70 12.76
CA ILE A 97 -6.00 13.45 11.69
C ILE A 97 -5.04 14.64 11.53
N GLU A 98 -5.55 15.86 11.58
CA GLU A 98 -4.71 17.06 11.50
C GLU A 98 -3.74 17.18 12.68
N ARG A 99 -4.20 16.88 13.91
CA ARG A 99 -3.34 16.84 15.10
C ARG A 99 -2.24 15.78 14.98
N ILE A 100 -2.59 14.57 14.52
CA ILE A 100 -1.64 13.48 14.30
C ILE A 100 -0.60 13.87 13.25
N ALA A 101 -1.04 14.45 12.13
CA ALA A 101 -0.14 14.92 11.09
C ALA A 101 0.80 16.01 11.61
N LYS A 102 0.29 17.01 12.36
CA LYS A 102 1.12 18.06 12.97
C LYS A 102 2.14 17.49 13.95
N LYS A 103 1.71 16.60 14.86
CA LYS A 103 2.56 15.93 15.85
C LYS A 103 3.73 15.20 15.17
N ASN A 104 3.45 14.50 14.08
CA ASN A 104 4.45 13.71 13.36
C ASN A 104 5.15 14.50 12.23
N LYS A 105 4.91 15.81 12.12
CA LYS A 105 5.44 16.66 11.04
C LYS A 105 5.14 16.13 9.64
N TRP A 106 3.99 15.47 9.46
CA TRP A 106 3.56 14.95 8.17
C TRP A 106 2.93 16.05 7.31
N ASN A 107 3.32 16.10 6.04
CA ASN A 107 2.84 17.13 5.11
C ASN A 107 1.45 16.78 4.54
N ILE A 108 0.44 17.56 4.92
CA ILE A 108 -0.91 17.45 4.36
C ILE A 108 -0.97 18.24 3.05
N SER A 109 -1.07 17.51 1.94
CA SER A 109 -1.17 18.11 0.59
C SER A 109 -2.60 18.45 0.17
N THR A 110 -3.59 17.81 0.77
CA THR A 110 -5.01 18.08 0.51
C THR A 110 -5.79 17.77 1.77
N ASN A 111 -6.68 18.66 2.17
CA ASN A 111 -7.63 18.45 3.25
C ASN A 111 -8.95 19.10 2.87
N ASN A 112 -9.99 18.29 2.66
CA ASN A 112 -11.33 18.79 2.39
C ASN A 112 -12.38 17.91 3.09
N GLN A 113 -13.65 18.22 2.86
CA GLN A 113 -14.77 17.56 3.54
C GLN A 113 -14.85 16.03 3.31
N GLN A 114 -14.26 15.52 2.22
CA GLN A 114 -14.36 14.12 1.83
C GLN A 114 -13.05 13.34 1.96
N ILE A 115 -11.90 14.02 1.88
CA ILE A 115 -10.60 13.37 1.80
C ILE A 115 -9.48 14.22 2.41
N THR A 116 -8.53 13.52 3.02
CA THR A 116 -7.22 14.05 3.42
C THR A 116 -6.12 13.23 2.75
N ILE A 117 -5.14 13.93 2.17
CA ILE A 117 -3.99 13.34 1.48
C ILE A 117 -2.71 13.82 2.15
N ILE A 118 -1.95 12.87 2.70
CA ILE A 118 -0.67 13.11 3.36
C ILE A 118 0.44 12.57 2.46
N ASN A 119 1.39 13.41 2.11
CA ASN A 119 2.57 13.01 1.34
C ASN A 119 3.78 12.90 2.28
N PHE A 120 4.51 11.80 2.15
CA PHE A 120 5.75 11.55 2.88
C PHE A 120 6.90 11.70 1.90
N SER A 121 7.83 12.61 2.19
CA SER A 121 9.01 12.75 1.35
C SER A 121 9.99 11.63 1.63
N TRP A 122 10.77 11.28 0.61
CA TRP A 122 11.92 10.38 0.73
C TRP A 122 12.95 10.86 1.77
N LYS A 123 13.11 12.19 1.94
CA LYS A 123 14.01 12.79 2.92
C LYS A 123 13.57 12.55 4.37
N ASP A 124 12.27 12.43 4.62
CA ASP A 124 11.72 12.24 5.97
C ASP A 124 11.74 10.79 6.46
N SER A 125 12.19 9.85 5.62
CA SER A 125 12.00 8.42 5.88
C SER A 125 13.18 7.50 5.53
N GLY A 126 14.35 8.07 5.19
CA GLY A 126 15.66 7.40 5.11
C GLY A 126 15.81 6.40 3.97
N THR A 127 15.06 5.30 4.03
CA THR A 127 15.05 4.20 3.04
C THR A 127 13.76 4.15 2.23
N ASP A 128 12.83 5.07 2.49
CA ASP A 128 11.47 4.99 1.99
C ASP A 128 11.26 5.84 0.73
N TRP A 129 10.66 5.20 -0.26
CA TRP A 129 10.25 5.84 -1.50
C TRP A 129 9.08 6.78 -1.19
N GLY A 130 8.96 7.90 -1.92
CA GLY A 130 7.91 8.89 -1.67
C GLY A 130 6.54 8.23 -1.54
N LYS A 131 5.85 8.46 -0.41
CA LYS A 131 4.56 7.82 -0.14
C LYS A 131 3.42 8.82 -0.14
N GLN A 132 2.23 8.29 -0.35
CA GLN A 132 1.00 9.00 -0.10
C GLN A 132 0.05 8.14 0.71
N MET A 133 -0.39 8.69 1.84
CA MET A 133 -1.50 8.18 2.59
C MET A 133 -2.76 8.93 2.21
N THR A 134 -3.76 8.19 1.77
CA THR A 134 -5.08 8.68 1.44
C THR A 134 -6.05 8.28 2.54
N ILE A 135 -6.77 9.25 3.08
CA ILE A 135 -7.76 9.09 4.14
C ILE A 135 -9.09 9.61 3.58
N ILE A 136 -10.04 8.71 3.34
CA ILE A 136 -11.38 9.06 2.87
C ILE A 136 -12.32 9.04 4.07
N TYR A 137 -13.06 10.13 4.30
CA TYR A 137 -14.08 10.20 5.33
C TYR A 137 -15.37 9.53 4.84
N ASP A 138 -15.81 8.49 5.55
CA ASP A 138 -16.98 7.70 5.21
C ASP A 138 -17.97 7.66 6.37
N ARG A 139 -18.92 8.61 6.38
CA ARG A 139 -19.85 8.84 7.49
C ARG A 139 -19.06 9.10 8.79
N THR A 140 -19.12 8.19 9.74
CA THR A 140 -18.38 8.23 11.01
C THR A 140 -17.00 7.62 10.91
N ASP A 141 -16.71 6.83 9.87
CA ASP A 141 -15.48 6.05 9.73
C ASP A 141 -14.44 6.73 8.84
N LEU A 142 -13.25 6.13 8.83
CA LEU A 142 -12.17 6.46 7.91
C LEU A 142 -11.81 5.25 7.06
N LEU A 143 -11.57 5.48 5.78
CA LEU A 143 -10.99 4.51 4.87
C LEU A 143 -9.57 4.97 4.53
N VAL A 144 -8.58 4.22 4.97
CA VAL A 144 -7.16 4.60 4.89
C VAL A 144 -6.41 3.65 3.97
N ASN A 145 -5.61 4.21 3.08
CA ASN A 145 -4.64 3.46 2.29
C ASN A 145 -3.34 4.25 2.20
N CYS A 146 -2.22 3.54 2.04
CA CYS A 146 -0.90 4.14 1.84
C CYS A 146 -0.23 3.45 0.65
N ILE A 147 0.34 4.24 -0.25
CA ILE A 147 1.02 3.76 -1.46
C ILE A 147 2.39 4.41 -1.52
N SER A 148 3.42 3.59 -1.72
CA SER A 148 4.73 4.05 -2.16
C SER A 148 4.72 4.25 -3.66
N PHE A 149 5.38 5.30 -4.12
CA PHE A 149 5.55 5.55 -5.55
C PHE A 149 6.98 5.32 -5.99
N GLY A 150 7.12 4.68 -7.14
CA GLY A 150 8.37 4.59 -7.87
C GLY A 150 8.52 5.69 -8.91
N LEU A 151 9.39 5.41 -9.89
CA LEU A 151 9.65 6.28 -11.03
C LEU A 151 8.35 6.73 -11.69
N ASN A 152 8.28 7.99 -12.09
CA ASN A 152 7.11 8.63 -12.70
C ASN A 152 5.82 8.56 -11.87
N SER A 153 5.91 8.52 -10.54
CA SER A 153 4.76 8.42 -9.63
C SER A 153 3.91 7.15 -9.83
N SER A 154 4.54 6.07 -10.30
CA SER A 154 3.90 4.76 -10.45
C SER A 154 3.73 4.07 -9.09
N PRO A 155 2.55 3.53 -8.76
CA PRO A 155 2.34 2.76 -7.53
C PRO A 155 3.26 1.54 -7.48
N SER A 156 4.01 1.41 -6.38
CA SER A 156 4.95 0.31 -6.21
C SER A 156 4.37 -0.80 -5.33
N PRO A 157 4.19 -2.03 -5.86
CA PRO A 157 3.80 -3.18 -5.05
C PRO A 157 4.93 -3.71 -4.16
N PHE A 158 6.17 -3.27 -4.35
CA PHE A 158 7.32 -3.82 -3.63
C PHE A 158 7.40 -3.37 -2.16
N HIS A 159 6.66 -2.32 -1.76
CA HIS A 159 6.73 -1.74 -0.41
C HIS A 159 5.48 -2.01 0.45
N TRP A 160 4.78 -3.12 0.21
CA TRP A 160 3.52 -3.43 0.90
C TRP A 160 3.64 -3.39 2.43
N PHE A 161 4.70 -3.97 3.00
CA PHE A 161 4.92 -3.97 4.44
C PHE A 161 5.12 -2.56 5.00
N ALA A 162 5.95 -1.73 4.35
CA ALA A 162 6.19 -0.35 4.77
C ALA A 162 4.89 0.48 4.73
N ASN A 163 4.09 0.30 3.68
CA ASN A 163 2.79 0.95 3.53
C ASN A 163 1.82 0.50 4.64
N LYS A 164 1.76 -0.81 4.92
CA LYS A 164 0.92 -1.37 5.98
C LYS A 164 1.33 -0.85 7.36
N ARG A 165 2.64 -0.76 7.62
CA ARG A 165 3.19 -0.21 8.86
C ARG A 165 2.74 1.24 9.06
N LYS A 166 2.83 2.09 8.04
CA LYS A 166 2.36 3.50 8.10
C LYS A 166 0.85 3.62 8.35
N VAL A 167 0.05 2.76 7.71
CA VAL A 167 -1.40 2.72 7.99
C VAL A 167 -1.69 2.28 9.43
N ASN A 168 -0.92 1.32 9.96
CA ASN A 168 -1.07 0.86 11.33
C ASN A 168 -0.63 1.91 12.35
N GLU A 169 0.47 2.63 12.10
CA GLU A 169 0.93 3.78 12.88
C GLU A 169 -0.17 4.84 13.01
N LEU A 170 -0.77 5.25 11.89
CA LEU A 170 -1.94 6.15 11.92
C LEU A 170 -3.09 5.53 12.73
N THR A 171 -3.39 4.24 12.53
CA THR A 171 -4.49 3.58 13.23
C THR A 171 -4.29 3.64 14.74
N THR A 172 -3.09 3.32 15.23
CA THR A 172 -2.75 3.33 16.65
C THR A 172 -2.87 4.73 17.22
N GLU A 173 -2.31 5.74 16.55
CA GLU A 173 -2.42 7.12 17.01
C GLU A 173 -3.85 7.63 17.03
N PHE A 174 -4.64 7.25 16.03
CA PHE A 174 -6.04 7.61 15.94
C PHE A 174 -6.87 6.99 17.07
N GLU A 175 -6.69 5.69 17.36
CA GLU A 175 -7.37 5.03 18.48
C GLU A 175 -6.94 5.61 19.84
N ASN A 176 -5.67 5.95 20.01
CA ASN A 176 -5.20 6.62 21.23
C ASN A 176 -5.82 8.01 21.39
N GLY A 177 -5.85 8.80 20.33
CA GLY A 177 -6.48 10.13 20.35
C GLY A 177 -7.99 10.07 20.60
N LYS A 178 -8.68 9.03 20.11
CA LYS A 178 -10.10 8.81 20.42
C LYS A 178 -10.34 8.62 21.91
N LYS A 179 -9.53 7.82 22.61
CA LYS A 179 -9.67 7.60 24.05
C LYS A 179 -9.59 8.90 24.85
N THR A 180 -8.68 9.80 24.48
CA THR A 180 -8.59 11.13 25.10
C THR A 180 -9.86 11.97 24.91
N PHE A 181 -10.56 11.83 23.78
CA PHE A 181 -11.85 12.52 23.58
C PHE A 181 -12.98 11.94 24.42
N TYR A 182 -12.99 10.63 24.68
CA TYR A 182 -14.01 9.99 25.51
C TYR A 182 -13.79 10.21 27.00
N ASN A 183 -12.54 10.39 27.45
CA ASN A 183 -12.20 10.64 28.85
C ASN A 183 -12.35 12.12 29.28
N ASN A 184 -12.58 13.02 28.33
CA ASN A 184 -12.75 14.46 28.55
C ASN A 184 -14.22 14.92 28.37
N ILE A 185 -15.15 13.96 28.35
CA ILE A 185 -16.62 14.14 28.37
C ILE A 185 -17.12 13.44 29.62
#